data_AF-A0AAV6AB68-F1
#
_entry.id   AF-A0AAV6AB68-F1
#
_cell.length_a   1.000
_cell.length_b   1.000
_cell.length_c   1.000
_cell.angle_alpha   90.00
_cell.angle_beta   90.00
_cell.angle_gamma   90.00
#
_symmetry.space_group_name_H-M   'P 1'
#
loop_
_entity.id
_entity.type
_entity.pdbx_description
1 polymer ?
#
loop_
_entity_poly.entity_id
_entity_poly.type
_entity_poly.pdbx_seq_one_letter_code
_entity_poly.pdbx_strand_id
1 'polypeptide(L)'
;MIKVGIVGLGVIGRHVAEAITRGIPGVALAGVTVRDPAKAHGYRALALDALIRESDLILEAATQAALREFAPSVLAAGKHLMVLSVGGLVGALDEWSRLAEKHGCRILVPSGAVAGLDGMKGAREAGITSVTMETRKPPRGLAGAPWIEQQKIDLDAITKETLIFEGPATEAVKAFPANVNVVAAVSLASVGPERTRIRIYAVPGQARNQHRVVVEGEFGRLAVEIENVPSENPRTGKLSYLSAIAMLRELGAPLQIGN
;
A
#
# COMPACT_ATOMS: atom_id res chain seq x y z
N MET A 1 -14.94 17.90 -11.61
CA MET A 1 -13.60 17.62 -11.05
C MET A 1 -13.79 16.86 -9.76
N ILE A 2 -12.98 15.83 -9.52
CA ILE A 2 -12.96 15.03 -8.31
C ILE A 2 -12.22 15.83 -7.22
N LYS A 3 -12.89 16.06 -6.09
CA LYS A 3 -12.29 16.69 -4.91
C LYS A 3 -11.63 15.64 -4.02
N VAL A 4 -10.33 15.78 -3.79
CA VAL A 4 -9.53 14.84 -3.00
C VAL A 4 -9.18 15.47 -1.66
N GLY A 5 -9.56 14.81 -0.57
CA GLY A 5 -9.08 15.12 0.77
C GLY A 5 -7.97 14.16 1.18
N ILE A 6 -6.89 14.66 1.79
CA ILE A 6 -5.76 13.81 2.20
C ILE A 6 -5.72 13.71 3.73
N VAL A 7 -5.75 12.49 4.27
CA VAL A 7 -5.51 12.24 5.69
C VAL A 7 -4.08 11.76 5.88
N GLY A 8 -3.28 12.56 6.58
CA GLY A 8 -1.85 12.33 6.77
C GLY A 8 -0.99 13.04 5.73
N LEU A 9 -0.10 13.91 6.20
CA LEU A 9 0.81 14.69 5.34
C LEU A 9 2.29 14.34 5.62
N GLY A 10 2.57 13.04 5.73
CA GLY A 10 3.93 12.51 5.70
C GLY A 10 4.53 12.57 4.29
N VAL A 11 5.57 11.76 4.02
CA VAL A 11 6.25 11.74 2.71
C VAL A 11 5.26 11.53 1.56
N ILE A 12 4.41 10.50 1.63
CA ILE A 12 3.46 10.20 0.54
C ILE A 12 2.42 11.32 0.40
N GLY A 13 1.73 11.67 1.48
CA GLY A 13 0.67 12.68 1.43
C GLY A 13 1.16 14.02 0.88
N ARG A 14 2.38 14.44 1.24
CA ARG A 14 2.99 15.67 0.72
C ARG A 14 3.24 15.61 -0.79
N HIS A 15 3.85 14.53 -1.29
CA HIS A 15 4.11 14.36 -2.73
C HIS A 15 2.81 14.31 -3.54
N VAL A 16 1.76 13.67 -2.99
CA VAL A 16 0.44 13.64 -3.63
C VAL A 16 -0.24 15.01 -3.62
N ALA A 17 -0.25 15.71 -2.48
CA ALA A 17 -0.82 17.06 -2.39
C ALA A 17 -0.13 18.02 -3.36
N GLU A 18 1.20 17.96 -3.44
CA GLU A 18 1.99 18.76 -4.37
C GLU A 18 1.66 18.43 -5.83
N ALA A 19 1.53 17.15 -6.18
CA ALA A 19 1.16 16.74 -7.53
C ALA A 19 -0.22 17.25 -7.94
N ILE A 20 -1.22 17.18 -7.04
CA ILE A 20 -2.56 17.72 -7.28
C ILE A 20 -2.49 19.24 -7.50
N THR A 21 -1.78 19.97 -6.63
CA THR A 21 -1.64 21.44 -6.71
C THR A 21 -0.90 21.89 -7.97
N ARG A 22 0.09 21.13 -8.44
CA ARG A 22 0.78 21.39 -9.72
C ARG A 22 -0.11 21.14 -10.95
N GLY A 23 -1.23 20.45 -10.79
CA GLY A 23 -2.21 20.18 -11.84
C GLY A 23 -2.26 18.71 -12.24
N ILE A 24 -3.23 17.99 -11.66
CA ILE A 24 -3.74 16.72 -12.19
C ILE A 24 -5.08 17.02 -12.90
N PRO A 25 -5.20 16.78 -14.22
CA PRO A 25 -6.45 17.02 -14.94
C PRO A 25 -7.64 16.33 -14.27
N GLY A 26 -8.74 17.06 -14.12
CA GLY A 26 -9.96 16.52 -13.53
C GLY A 26 -9.96 16.36 -12.00
N VAL A 27 -8.85 16.67 -11.31
CA VAL A 27 -8.69 16.48 -9.86
C VAL A 27 -8.31 17.79 -9.17
N ALA A 28 -8.88 18.03 -7.99
CA ALA A 28 -8.55 19.19 -7.15
C ALA A 28 -8.38 18.78 -5.67
N LEU A 29 -7.52 19.49 -4.94
CA LEU A 29 -7.31 19.26 -3.51
C LEU A 29 -8.39 19.99 -2.71
N ALA A 30 -9.19 19.26 -1.92
CA ALA A 30 -10.19 19.83 -1.03
C ALA A 30 -9.58 20.41 0.25
N GLY A 31 -8.59 19.71 0.79
CA GLY A 31 -7.88 20.05 2.01
C GLY A 31 -7.06 18.86 2.53
N VAL A 32 -6.47 19.05 3.71
CA VAL A 32 -5.69 18.02 4.40
C VAL A 32 -6.11 17.91 5.86
N THR A 33 -6.06 16.71 6.43
CA THR A 33 -6.15 16.50 7.87
C THR A 33 -4.81 16.00 8.38
N VAL A 34 -4.23 16.73 9.32
CA VAL A 34 -2.96 16.44 10.00
C VAL A 34 -3.18 16.51 11.50
N ARG A 35 -2.44 15.68 12.26
CA ARG A 35 -2.50 15.72 13.73
C ARG A 35 -1.91 17.01 14.32
N ASP A 36 -0.89 17.53 13.65
CA ASP A 36 -0.19 18.75 14.02
C ASP A 36 -0.42 19.79 12.91
N PRO A 37 -1.17 20.88 13.18
CA PRO A 37 -1.44 21.93 12.19
C PRO A 37 -0.19 22.54 11.56
N ALA A 38 0.95 22.57 12.26
CA ALA A 38 2.22 23.07 11.70
C ALA A 38 2.72 22.18 10.55
N LYS A 39 2.30 20.93 10.50
CA LYS A 39 2.62 19.97 9.43
C LYS A 39 1.64 20.02 8.26
N ALA A 40 0.74 21.02 8.20
CA ALA A 40 -0.12 21.23 7.05
C ALA A 40 0.63 21.81 5.84
N HIS A 41 1.89 22.26 5.99
CA HIS A 41 2.77 22.71 4.89
C HIS A 41 2.12 23.74 3.94
N GLY A 42 1.30 24.66 4.47
CA GLY A 42 0.62 25.70 3.69
C GLY A 42 -0.64 25.24 2.96
N TYR A 43 -1.00 23.95 3.04
CA TYR A 43 -2.28 23.45 2.55
C TYR A 43 -3.41 23.78 3.52
N ARG A 44 -4.64 23.86 2.99
CA ARG A 44 -5.86 24.09 3.79
C ARG A 44 -6.11 22.93 4.76
N ALA A 45 -5.81 23.16 6.03
CA ALA A 45 -6.05 22.18 7.10
C ALA A 45 -7.54 22.15 7.49
N LEU A 46 -8.11 20.95 7.54
CA LEU A 46 -9.52 20.72 7.92
C LEU A 46 -9.60 19.66 9.02
N ALA A 47 -10.59 19.83 9.91
CA ALA A 47 -11.05 18.74 10.74
C ALA A 47 -11.57 17.60 9.87
N LEU A 48 -11.45 16.35 10.35
CA LEU A 48 -11.77 15.16 9.57
C LEU A 48 -13.19 15.19 8.99
N ASP A 49 -14.21 15.53 9.79
CA ASP A 49 -15.60 15.57 9.32
C ASP A 49 -15.83 16.60 8.22
N ALA A 50 -15.18 17.77 8.33
CA ALA A 50 -15.22 18.79 7.29
C ALA A 50 -14.51 18.30 6.02
N LEU A 51 -13.35 17.65 6.15
CA LEU A 51 -12.62 17.07 5.04
C LEU A 51 -13.47 16.04 4.28
N ILE A 52 -14.13 15.12 5.01
CA ILE A 52 -15.02 14.09 4.44
C ILE A 52 -16.17 14.75 3.67
N ARG A 53 -16.84 15.73 4.28
CA ARG A 53 -17.97 16.43 3.65
C ARG A 53 -17.58 17.15 2.36
N GLU A 54 -16.39 17.74 2.33
CA GLU A 54 -15.91 18.57 1.22
C GLU A 54 -15.18 17.79 0.11
N SER A 55 -14.97 16.48 0.29
CA SER A 55 -14.28 15.61 -0.66
C SER A 55 -15.22 14.63 -1.34
N ASP A 56 -14.86 14.18 -2.54
CA ASP A 56 -15.46 13.02 -3.23
C ASP A 56 -14.66 11.75 -2.95
N LEU A 57 -13.34 11.91 -2.77
CA LEU A 57 -12.37 10.86 -2.48
C LEU A 57 -11.50 11.27 -1.30
N ILE A 58 -11.39 10.40 -0.29
CA ILE A 58 -10.38 10.51 0.77
C ILE A 58 -9.19 9.63 0.42
N LEU A 59 -7.99 10.21 0.41
CA LEU A 59 -6.74 9.50 0.27
C LEU A 59 -6.08 9.36 1.65
N GLU A 60 -5.90 8.12 2.07
CA GLU A 60 -5.16 7.78 3.28
C GLU A 60 -3.67 7.70 2.99
N ALA A 61 -2.88 8.55 3.66
CA ALA A 61 -1.43 8.53 3.70
C ALA A 61 -0.92 8.69 5.15
N ALA A 62 -1.56 7.95 6.06
CA ALA A 62 -1.36 8.00 7.50
C ALA A 62 -0.82 6.65 8.01
N THR A 63 -1.31 6.19 9.17
CA THR A 63 -0.98 4.88 9.74
C THR A 63 -2.19 3.96 9.65
N GLN A 64 -1.97 2.64 9.72
CA GLN A 64 -3.07 1.67 9.78
C GLN A 64 -4.01 1.90 10.97
N ALA A 65 -3.48 2.36 12.11
CA ALA A 65 -4.29 2.70 13.27
C ALA A 65 -5.23 3.87 12.95
N ALA A 66 -4.69 4.95 12.37
CA ALA A 66 -5.51 6.08 11.95
C ALA A 66 -6.55 5.65 10.90
N LEU A 67 -6.15 4.87 9.89
CA LEU A 67 -7.06 4.33 8.88
C LEU A 67 -8.26 3.61 9.52
N ARG A 68 -8.02 2.74 10.51
CA ARG A 68 -9.09 2.01 11.21
C ARG A 68 -10.06 2.92 11.95
N GLU A 69 -9.57 4.05 12.46
CA GLU A 69 -10.42 5.02 13.17
C GLU A 69 -11.36 5.77 12.21
N PHE A 70 -10.88 6.21 11.04
CA PHE A 70 -11.67 7.09 10.18
C PHE A 70 -12.34 6.41 8.98
N ALA A 71 -11.86 5.25 8.52
CA ALA A 71 -12.39 4.61 7.31
C ALA A 71 -13.90 4.33 7.38
N PRO A 72 -14.48 3.84 8.51
CA PRO A 72 -15.92 3.65 8.62
C PRO A 72 -16.71 4.95 8.38
N SER A 73 -16.25 6.08 8.93
CA SER A 73 -16.90 7.39 8.74
C SER A 73 -16.85 7.87 7.29
N VAL A 74 -15.73 7.63 6.59
CA VAL A 74 -15.58 7.96 5.16
C VAL A 74 -16.57 7.17 4.32
N LEU A 75 -16.61 5.85 4.53
CA LEU A 75 -17.45 4.94 3.74
C LEU A 75 -18.94 5.15 4.05
N ALA A 76 -19.32 5.35 5.32
CA ALA A 76 -20.69 5.66 5.72
C ALA A 76 -21.19 7.00 5.15
N ALA A 77 -20.28 7.95 4.89
CA ALA A 77 -20.58 9.20 4.20
C ALA A 77 -20.67 9.06 2.67
N GLY A 78 -20.56 7.85 2.12
CA GLY A 78 -20.62 7.58 0.68
C GLY A 78 -19.41 8.12 -0.09
N LYS A 79 -18.29 8.36 0.59
CA LYS A 79 -17.07 8.88 -0.04
C LYS A 79 -16.16 7.73 -0.46
N HIS A 80 -15.50 7.87 -1.61
CA HIS A 80 -14.48 6.91 -2.01
C HIS A 80 -13.28 7.00 -1.05
N LEU A 81 -12.59 5.89 -0.86
CA LEU A 81 -11.42 5.80 0.02
C LEU A 81 -10.25 5.16 -0.72
N MET A 82 -9.18 5.91 -0.98
CA MET A 82 -7.91 5.37 -1.46
C MET A 82 -7.03 5.01 -0.26
N VAL A 83 -6.55 3.76 -0.20
CA VAL A 83 -5.81 3.20 0.93
C VAL A 83 -4.36 2.89 0.53
N LEU A 84 -3.39 3.54 1.18
CA LEU A 84 -1.96 3.25 0.98
C LEU A 84 -1.39 2.32 2.06
N SER A 85 -1.95 2.41 3.27
CA SER A 85 -1.68 1.51 4.38
C SER A 85 -2.51 0.22 4.24
N VAL A 86 -2.37 -0.47 3.10
CA VAL A 86 -3.19 -1.63 2.68
C VAL A 86 -3.26 -2.74 3.74
N GLY A 87 -2.22 -2.88 4.58
CA GLY A 87 -2.25 -3.79 5.72
C GLY A 87 -3.41 -3.57 6.69
N GLY A 88 -3.92 -2.33 6.78
CA GLY A 88 -5.08 -2.01 7.62
C GLY A 88 -6.40 -2.59 7.10
N LEU A 89 -6.47 -3.02 5.84
CA LEU A 89 -7.61 -3.74 5.27
C LEU A 89 -7.67 -5.20 5.75
N VAL A 90 -6.54 -5.78 6.17
CA VAL A 90 -6.51 -7.16 6.65
C VAL A 90 -7.37 -7.28 7.91
N GLY A 91 -8.41 -8.13 7.83
CA GLY A 91 -9.41 -8.33 8.88
C GLY A 91 -10.56 -7.31 8.91
N ALA A 92 -10.51 -6.25 8.10
CA ALA A 92 -11.55 -5.23 8.00
C ALA A 92 -12.23 -5.17 6.63
N LEU A 93 -11.62 -5.79 5.61
CA LEU A 93 -12.04 -5.65 4.21
C LEU A 93 -13.49 -6.10 3.97
N ASP A 94 -13.92 -7.22 4.55
CA ASP A 94 -15.28 -7.74 4.32
C ASP A 94 -16.35 -6.77 4.86
N GLU A 95 -16.15 -6.26 6.08
CA GLU A 95 -17.03 -5.28 6.70
C GLU A 95 -17.05 -3.98 5.89
N TRP A 96 -15.87 -3.45 5.55
CA TRP A 96 -15.76 -2.19 4.83
C TRP A 96 -16.23 -2.29 3.39
N SER A 97 -16.10 -3.45 2.74
CA SER A 97 -16.64 -3.67 1.39
C SER A 97 -18.16 -3.67 1.40
N ARG A 98 -18.81 -4.31 2.39
CA ARG A 98 -20.27 -4.24 2.56
C ARG A 98 -20.74 -2.83 2.86
N LEU A 99 -19.98 -2.08 3.67
CA LEU A 99 -20.28 -0.69 3.95
C LEU A 99 -20.15 0.18 2.69
N ALA A 100 -19.09 -0.02 1.90
CA ALA A 100 -18.88 0.68 0.64
C ALA A 100 -20.00 0.39 -0.36
N GLU A 101 -20.41 -0.88 -0.48
CA GLU A 101 -21.53 -1.32 -1.32
C GLU A 101 -22.84 -0.64 -0.88
N LYS A 102 -23.16 -0.69 0.41
CA LYS A 102 -24.37 -0.06 0.99
C LYS A 102 -24.47 1.44 0.68
N HIS A 103 -23.34 2.14 0.66
CA HIS A 103 -23.30 3.59 0.46
C HIS A 103 -22.88 4.01 -0.96
N GLY A 104 -22.75 3.06 -1.90
CA GLY A 104 -22.45 3.34 -3.30
C GLY A 104 -21.05 3.92 -3.55
N CYS A 105 -20.09 3.66 -2.65
CA CYS A 105 -18.72 4.14 -2.77
C CYS A 105 -17.73 2.99 -3.01
N ARG A 106 -16.43 3.29 -3.02
CA ARG A 106 -15.38 2.35 -3.43
C ARG A 106 -14.15 2.49 -2.54
N ILE A 107 -13.50 1.36 -2.28
CA ILE A 107 -12.16 1.30 -1.70
C ILE A 107 -11.19 1.11 -2.87
N LEU A 108 -10.24 2.04 -3.02
CA LEU A 108 -9.24 2.05 -4.07
C LEU A 108 -7.89 1.67 -3.46
N VAL A 109 -7.22 0.70 -4.06
CA VAL A 109 -5.89 0.24 -3.62
C VAL A 109 -4.92 0.45 -4.78
N PRO A 110 -4.07 1.49 -4.75
CA PRO A 110 -3.03 1.65 -5.75
C PRO A 110 -1.95 0.58 -5.59
N SER A 111 -1.17 0.35 -6.63
CA SER A 111 -0.12 -0.69 -6.63
C SER A 111 0.94 -0.51 -5.54
N GLY A 112 1.13 0.71 -5.03
CA GLY A 112 2.04 0.96 -3.93
C GLY A 112 3.50 0.76 -4.36
N ALA A 113 4.27 0.00 -3.58
CA ALA A 113 5.68 -0.30 -3.89
C ALA A 113 5.88 -1.57 -4.75
N VAL A 114 4.81 -2.07 -5.40
CA VAL A 114 4.84 -3.23 -6.29
C VAL A 114 4.17 -2.88 -7.62
N ALA A 115 4.28 -3.77 -8.61
CA ALA A 115 3.64 -3.68 -9.90
C ALA A 115 2.94 -5.00 -10.27
N GLY A 116 2.13 -5.00 -11.32
CA GLY A 116 1.49 -6.19 -11.85
C GLY A 116 0.26 -6.68 -11.08
N LEU A 117 -0.32 -5.87 -10.18
CA LEU A 117 -1.56 -6.23 -9.48
C LEU A 117 -2.74 -6.44 -10.45
N ASP A 118 -2.72 -5.72 -11.58
CA ASP A 118 -3.61 -5.91 -12.73
C ASP A 118 -3.48 -7.29 -13.36
N GLY A 119 -2.26 -7.72 -13.67
CA GLY A 119 -1.97 -9.07 -14.14
C GLY A 119 -2.37 -10.15 -13.15
N MET A 120 -2.18 -9.91 -11.84
CA MET A 120 -2.62 -10.83 -10.78
C MET A 120 -4.14 -10.97 -10.70
N LYS A 121 -4.87 -9.85 -10.82
CA LYS A 121 -6.34 -9.87 -10.89
C LYS A 121 -6.81 -10.64 -12.12
N GLY A 122 -6.22 -10.39 -13.29
CA GLY A 122 -6.54 -11.13 -14.51
C GLY A 122 -6.23 -12.63 -14.39
N ALA A 123 -5.08 -12.98 -13.83
CA ALA A 123 -4.71 -14.37 -13.54
C ALA A 123 -5.71 -15.09 -12.63
N ARG A 124 -6.36 -14.35 -11.72
CA ARG A 124 -7.35 -14.90 -10.78
C ARG A 124 -8.60 -15.42 -11.47
N GLU A 125 -8.98 -14.85 -12.62
CA GLU A 125 -10.14 -15.28 -13.42
C GLU A 125 -9.94 -16.67 -14.04
N ALA A 126 -8.68 -17.10 -14.26
CA ALA A 126 -8.34 -18.43 -14.78
C ALA A 126 -7.91 -19.42 -13.68
N GLY A 127 -7.98 -19.02 -12.40
CA GLY A 127 -7.51 -19.83 -11.29
C GLY A 127 -5.99 -19.80 -11.11
N ILE A 128 -5.57 -19.37 -9.92
CA ILE A 128 -4.16 -19.33 -9.51
C ILE A 128 -3.84 -20.55 -8.63
N THR A 129 -2.79 -21.29 -9.01
CA THR A 129 -2.29 -22.45 -8.27
C THR A 129 -1.29 -22.04 -7.19
N SER A 130 -0.39 -21.09 -7.48
CA SER A 130 0.65 -20.65 -6.55
C SER A 130 0.88 -19.13 -6.61
N VAL A 131 1.18 -18.54 -5.46
CA VAL A 131 1.70 -17.17 -5.33
C VAL A 131 2.84 -17.17 -4.34
N THR A 132 4.02 -16.77 -4.79
CA THR A 132 5.19 -16.57 -3.93
C THR A 132 5.69 -15.14 -4.08
N MET A 133 5.84 -14.43 -2.95
CA MET A 133 6.50 -13.14 -2.89
C MET A 133 7.79 -13.26 -2.10
N GLU A 134 8.90 -12.96 -2.76
CA GLU A 134 10.22 -12.88 -2.17
C GLU A 134 10.56 -11.42 -1.89
N THR A 135 11.16 -11.17 -0.74
CA THR A 135 11.71 -9.87 -0.37
C THR A 135 13.17 -10.03 0.02
N ARG A 136 14.07 -9.38 -0.71
CA ARG A 136 15.50 -9.33 -0.40
C ARG A 136 15.84 -7.97 0.16
N LYS A 137 16.52 -7.96 1.31
CA LYS A 137 16.91 -6.72 2.01
C LYS A 137 18.34 -6.82 2.54
N PRO A 138 19.02 -5.68 2.73
CA PRO A 138 20.19 -5.63 3.58
C PRO A 138 19.84 -6.16 4.99
N PRO A 139 20.71 -6.92 5.68
CA PRO A 139 20.42 -7.46 7.01
C PRO A 139 19.93 -6.40 8.00
N ARG A 140 20.58 -5.23 8.05
CA ARG A 140 20.18 -4.09 8.89
C ARG A 140 18.77 -3.56 8.60
N GLY A 141 18.24 -3.78 7.40
CA GLY A 141 16.86 -3.42 7.04
C GLY A 141 15.79 -4.29 7.69
N LEU A 142 16.18 -5.37 8.38
CA LEU A 142 15.31 -6.25 9.16
C LEU A 142 15.36 -5.97 10.67
N ALA A 143 16.26 -5.09 11.12
CA ALA A 143 16.41 -4.77 12.54
C ALA A 143 15.12 -4.24 13.15
N GLY A 144 14.80 -4.70 14.36
CA GLY A 144 13.58 -4.33 15.11
C GLY A 144 12.29 -4.99 14.58
N ALA A 145 12.38 -5.94 13.64
CA ALA A 145 11.22 -6.74 13.28
C ALA A 145 10.93 -7.77 14.39
N PRO A 146 9.66 -7.97 14.81
CA PRO A 146 9.29 -8.91 15.86
C PRO A 146 9.88 -10.31 15.70
N TRP A 147 9.96 -10.82 14.46
CA TRP A 147 10.55 -12.13 14.19
C TRP A 147 12.05 -12.20 14.51
N ILE A 148 12.81 -11.16 14.17
CA ILE A 148 14.25 -11.09 14.44
C ILE A 148 14.51 -11.12 15.95
N GLU A 149 13.71 -10.37 16.71
CA GLU A 149 13.84 -10.30 18.17
C GLU A 149 13.44 -11.61 18.84
N GLN A 150 12.30 -12.20 18.44
CA GLN A 150 11.79 -13.46 19.00
C GLN A 150 12.73 -14.63 18.72
N GLN A 151 13.26 -14.72 17.50
CA GLN A 151 14.18 -15.77 17.08
C GLN A 151 15.64 -15.48 17.48
N LYS A 152 15.92 -14.31 18.07
CA LYS A 152 17.25 -13.86 18.48
C LYS A 152 18.28 -13.95 17.35
N ILE A 153 17.87 -13.55 16.15
CA ILE A 153 18.73 -13.62 14.96
C ILE A 153 19.78 -12.52 15.03
N ASP A 154 21.05 -12.90 15.04
CA ASP A 154 22.17 -11.97 14.88
C ASP A 154 22.32 -11.57 13.41
N LEU A 155 21.86 -10.36 13.09
CA LEU A 155 21.90 -9.81 11.74
C LEU A 155 23.32 -9.48 11.26
N ASP A 156 24.26 -9.22 12.18
CA ASP A 156 25.65 -8.88 11.82
C ASP A 156 26.48 -10.13 11.51
N ALA A 157 26.07 -11.31 12.01
CA ALA A 157 26.66 -12.60 11.67
C ALA A 157 26.32 -13.09 10.24
N ILE A 158 25.38 -12.45 9.56
CA ILE A 158 24.92 -12.85 8.22
C ILE A 158 25.93 -12.37 7.17
N THR A 159 26.71 -13.30 6.61
CA THR A 159 27.75 -13.03 5.60
C THR A 159 27.39 -13.47 4.18
N LYS A 160 26.27 -14.18 4.00
CA LYS A 160 25.73 -14.62 2.70
C LYS A 160 24.20 -14.50 2.67
N GLU A 161 23.60 -14.53 1.48
CA GLU A 161 22.13 -14.57 1.33
C GLU A 161 21.54 -15.68 2.22
N THR A 162 20.63 -15.29 3.10
CA THR A 162 20.06 -16.18 4.12
C THR A 162 18.55 -15.98 4.19
N LEU A 163 17.79 -17.07 4.07
CA LEU A 163 16.35 -17.08 4.29
C LEU A 163 16.08 -16.87 5.78
N ILE A 164 15.39 -15.78 6.11
CA ILE A 164 15.05 -15.37 7.48
C ILE A 164 13.67 -15.87 7.89
N PHE A 165 12.75 -15.90 6.93
CA PHE A 165 11.37 -16.26 7.17
C PHE A 165 10.75 -16.86 5.90
N GLU A 166 9.99 -17.93 6.07
CA GLU A 166 9.10 -18.49 5.06
C GLU A 166 7.76 -18.86 5.72
N GLY A 167 6.65 -18.42 5.14
CA GLY A 167 5.33 -18.67 5.70
C GLY A 167 4.19 -18.01 4.93
N PRO A 168 2.95 -18.16 5.39
CA PRO A 168 1.81 -17.44 4.82
C PRO A 168 1.93 -15.92 5.04
N ALA A 169 1.26 -15.14 4.20
CA ALA A 169 1.24 -13.69 4.36
C ALA A 169 0.65 -13.27 5.72
N THR A 170 -0.31 -14.01 6.26
CA THR A 170 -0.93 -13.77 7.58
C THR A 170 0.05 -13.82 8.76
N GLU A 171 1.11 -14.63 8.65
CA GLU A 171 2.20 -14.65 9.62
C GLU A 171 3.25 -13.58 9.31
N ALA A 172 3.62 -13.45 8.02
CA ALA A 172 4.63 -12.50 7.56
C ALA A 172 4.30 -11.04 7.97
N VAL A 173 3.03 -10.65 7.91
CA VAL A 173 2.59 -9.29 8.28
C VAL A 173 2.77 -8.99 9.76
N LYS A 174 2.64 -10.00 10.64
CA LYS A 174 2.86 -9.89 12.08
C LYS A 174 4.35 -9.87 12.39
N ALA A 175 5.09 -10.74 11.71
CA ALA A 175 6.53 -10.93 11.85
C ALA A 175 7.35 -9.72 11.33
N PHE A 176 6.89 -9.07 10.25
CA PHE A 176 7.58 -7.97 9.57
C PHE A 176 6.63 -6.82 9.21
N PRO A 177 6.23 -5.98 10.19
CA PRO A 177 5.29 -4.88 9.98
C PRO A 177 5.74 -3.87 8.90
N ALA A 178 7.03 -3.74 8.64
CA ALA A 178 7.55 -2.85 7.59
C ALA A 178 7.20 -3.29 6.15
N ASN A 179 6.86 -4.57 5.92
CA ASN A 179 6.52 -5.11 4.60
C ASN A 179 5.02 -5.29 4.37
N VAL A 180 4.23 -5.01 5.40
CA VAL A 180 2.81 -5.38 5.48
C VAL A 180 1.99 -4.88 4.29
N ASN A 181 2.24 -3.66 3.79
CA ASN A 181 1.40 -3.07 2.75
C ASN A 181 1.59 -3.74 1.39
N VAL A 182 2.83 -4.09 1.03
CA VAL A 182 3.10 -4.79 -0.25
C VAL A 182 2.56 -6.22 -0.20
N VAL A 183 2.80 -6.91 0.91
CA VAL A 183 2.30 -8.27 1.15
C VAL A 183 0.77 -8.28 1.10
N ALA A 184 0.11 -7.31 1.73
CA ALA A 184 -1.34 -7.18 1.71
C ALA A 184 -1.85 -6.89 0.28
N ALA A 185 -1.25 -5.95 -0.45
CA ALA A 185 -1.67 -5.62 -1.81
C ALA A 185 -1.59 -6.82 -2.76
N VAL A 186 -0.48 -7.57 -2.73
CA VAL A 186 -0.31 -8.81 -3.52
C VAL A 186 -1.34 -9.86 -3.12
N SER A 187 -1.55 -10.05 -1.81
CA SER A 187 -2.53 -11.02 -1.32
C SER A 187 -3.95 -10.69 -1.77
N LEU A 188 -4.35 -9.41 -1.72
CA LEU A 188 -5.67 -8.94 -2.13
C LEU A 188 -5.90 -9.07 -3.64
N ALA A 189 -4.86 -8.81 -4.45
CA ALA A 189 -4.94 -8.92 -5.90
C ALA A 189 -4.91 -10.36 -6.42
N SER A 190 -4.59 -11.35 -5.57
CA SER A 190 -4.37 -12.74 -5.98
C SER A 190 -5.18 -13.73 -5.13
N VAL A 191 -4.53 -14.68 -4.44
CA VAL A 191 -5.16 -15.85 -3.77
C VAL A 191 -5.56 -15.60 -2.32
N GLY A 192 -5.47 -14.38 -1.83
CA GLY A 192 -5.68 -14.04 -0.43
C GLY A 192 -4.45 -14.34 0.44
N PRO A 193 -4.44 -13.85 1.70
CA PRO A 193 -3.24 -13.84 2.54
C PRO A 193 -2.84 -15.23 3.06
N GLU A 194 -3.79 -16.15 3.26
CA GLU A 194 -3.45 -17.50 3.75
C GLU A 194 -2.77 -18.38 2.71
N ARG A 195 -3.07 -18.16 1.42
CA ARG A 195 -2.49 -18.92 0.31
C ARG A 195 -1.29 -18.24 -0.34
N THR A 196 -1.07 -16.96 -0.07
CA THR A 196 0.12 -16.24 -0.53
C THR A 196 1.33 -16.65 0.32
N ARG A 197 2.39 -17.16 -0.30
CA ARG A 197 3.63 -17.54 0.39
C ARG A 197 4.64 -16.43 0.35
N ILE A 198 5.21 -16.09 1.50
CA ILE A 198 6.17 -15.02 1.68
C ILE A 198 7.52 -15.62 2.04
N ARG A 199 8.57 -15.16 1.37
CA ARG A 199 9.96 -15.45 1.72
C ARG A 199 10.72 -14.16 1.93
N ILE A 200 11.43 -14.05 3.04
CA ILE A 200 12.24 -12.86 3.36
C ILE A 200 13.69 -13.30 3.50
N TYR A 201 14.55 -12.65 2.74
CA TYR A 201 15.98 -12.91 2.70
C TYR A 201 16.76 -11.70 3.21
N ALA A 202 17.78 -11.98 4.02
CA ALA A 202 18.83 -11.04 4.35
C ALA A 202 19.99 -11.23 3.37
N VAL A 203 20.37 -10.19 2.64
CA VAL A 203 21.39 -10.22 1.59
C VAL A 203 22.45 -9.15 1.87
N PRO A 204 23.62 -9.54 2.42
CA PRO A 204 24.75 -8.63 2.63
C PRO A 204 25.21 -7.99 1.32
N GLY A 205 25.55 -6.70 1.36
CA GLY A 205 26.01 -5.95 0.19
C GLY A 205 24.90 -5.47 -0.76
N GLN A 206 23.64 -5.88 -0.54
CA GLN A 206 22.51 -5.36 -1.33
C GLN A 206 22.28 -3.87 -1.03
N ALA A 207 22.13 -3.06 -2.07
CA ALA A 207 21.94 -1.61 -1.91
C ALA A 207 20.47 -1.20 -1.69
N ARG A 208 19.52 -2.00 -2.20
CA ARG A 208 18.10 -1.66 -2.27
C ARG A 208 17.23 -2.84 -1.88
N ASN A 209 16.01 -2.54 -1.42
CA ASN A 209 15.01 -3.57 -1.22
C ASN A 209 14.51 -4.05 -2.58
N GLN A 210 14.51 -5.36 -2.78
CA GLN A 210 13.95 -6.00 -3.95
C GLN A 210 12.72 -6.80 -3.54
N HIS A 211 11.63 -6.65 -4.29
CA HIS A 211 10.45 -7.50 -4.20
C HIS A 211 10.27 -8.25 -5.50
N ARG A 212 10.11 -9.57 -5.42
CA ARG A 212 9.80 -10.41 -6.57
C ARG A 212 8.53 -11.18 -6.27
N VAL A 213 7.52 -11.05 -7.14
CA VAL A 213 6.27 -11.81 -7.05
C VAL A 213 6.21 -12.76 -8.22
N VAL A 214 5.97 -14.03 -7.93
CA VAL A 214 5.74 -15.09 -8.92
C VAL A 214 4.33 -15.62 -8.70
N VAL A 215 3.54 -15.61 -9.76
CA VAL A 215 2.17 -16.14 -9.79
C VAL A 215 2.11 -17.19 -10.88
N GLU A 216 1.56 -18.35 -10.54
CA GLU A 216 1.40 -19.48 -11.45
C GLU A 216 -0.05 -19.96 -11.42
N GLY A 217 -0.56 -20.38 -12.57
CA GLY A 217 -1.92 -20.87 -12.73
C GLY A 217 -2.16 -21.38 -14.14
N GLU A 218 -3.43 -21.59 -14.48
CA GLU A 218 -3.80 -22.04 -15.84
C GLU A 218 -3.38 -21.03 -16.91
N PHE A 219 -3.42 -19.73 -16.57
CA PHE A 219 -2.96 -18.65 -17.43
C PHE A 219 -1.46 -18.71 -17.78
N GLY A 220 -0.68 -19.56 -17.10
CA GLY A 220 0.76 -19.67 -17.23
C GLY A 220 1.50 -19.12 -16.02
N ARG A 221 2.55 -18.33 -16.26
CA ARG A 221 3.45 -17.81 -15.23
C ARG A 221 3.67 -16.31 -15.39
N LEU A 222 3.30 -15.55 -14.37
CA LEU A 222 3.58 -14.12 -14.23
C LEU A 222 4.70 -13.94 -13.22
N ALA A 223 5.73 -13.18 -13.58
CA ALA A 223 6.78 -12.77 -12.65
C ALA A 223 7.01 -11.28 -12.74
N VAL A 224 6.99 -10.61 -11.59
CA VAL A 224 7.24 -9.17 -11.47
C VAL A 224 8.37 -8.98 -10.47
N GLU A 225 9.37 -8.19 -10.84
CA GLU A 225 10.48 -7.83 -9.97
C GLU A 225 10.61 -6.32 -9.89
N ILE A 226 10.75 -5.81 -8.67
CA ILE A 226 10.85 -4.38 -8.39
C ILE A 226 12.03 -4.13 -7.45
N GLU A 227 12.96 -3.31 -7.91
CA GLU A 227 14.00 -2.71 -7.07
C GLU A 227 13.62 -1.27 -6.75
N ASN A 228 13.05 -1.08 -5.56
CA ASN A 228 12.53 0.24 -5.20
C ASN A 228 13.64 1.21 -4.85
N VAL A 229 13.57 2.42 -5.42
CA VAL A 229 14.32 3.57 -4.91
C VAL A 229 13.64 4.07 -3.63
N PRO A 230 14.36 4.16 -2.51
CA PRO A 230 13.79 4.71 -1.29
C PRO A 230 13.43 6.19 -1.49
N SER A 231 12.36 6.60 -0.81
CA SER A 231 12.03 8.00 -0.60
C SER A 231 12.92 8.60 0.50
N GLU A 232 12.61 9.83 0.90
CA GLU A 232 13.18 10.50 2.06
C GLU A 232 12.95 9.69 3.36
N ASN A 233 11.94 8.82 3.39
CA ASN A 233 11.85 7.73 4.35
C ASN A 233 12.42 6.45 3.72
N PRO A 234 13.54 5.89 4.23
CA PRO A 234 14.16 4.67 3.70
C PRO A 234 13.23 3.44 3.69
N ARG A 235 12.16 3.46 4.51
CA ARG A 235 11.16 2.38 4.58
C ARG A 235 10.07 2.50 3.52
N THR A 236 9.99 3.61 2.79
CA THR A 236 8.95 3.88 1.79
C THR A 236 9.59 4.00 0.41
N GLY A 237 9.15 3.18 -0.54
CA GLY A 237 9.58 3.30 -1.94
C GLY A 237 8.91 4.49 -2.62
N LYS A 238 9.63 5.19 -3.52
CA LYS A 238 9.07 6.31 -4.29
C LYS A 238 7.83 5.89 -5.11
N LEU A 239 7.81 4.64 -5.57
CA LEU A 239 6.70 4.10 -6.36
C LEU A 239 5.36 4.18 -5.61
N SER A 240 5.36 4.14 -4.28
CA SER A 240 4.11 4.21 -3.50
C SER A 240 3.32 5.48 -3.75
N TYR A 241 3.95 6.66 -3.66
CA TYR A 241 3.24 7.92 -3.94
C TYR A 241 3.03 8.13 -5.45
N LEU A 242 3.94 7.64 -6.30
CA LEU A 242 3.77 7.71 -7.75
C LEU A 242 2.56 6.90 -8.23
N SER A 243 2.31 5.72 -7.65
CA SER A 243 1.14 4.90 -7.96
C SER A 243 -0.18 5.59 -7.55
N ALA A 244 -0.18 6.32 -6.43
CA ALA A 244 -1.35 7.09 -6.00
C ALA A 244 -1.62 8.25 -6.98
N ILE A 245 -0.56 8.97 -7.37
CA ILE A 245 -0.64 10.06 -8.36
C ILE A 245 -1.14 9.53 -9.71
N ALA A 246 -0.64 8.37 -10.16
CA ALA A 246 -1.06 7.73 -11.40
C ALA A 246 -2.56 7.38 -11.36
N MET A 247 -3.02 6.72 -10.28
CA MET A 247 -4.44 6.40 -10.10
C MET A 247 -5.32 7.65 -10.06
N LEU A 248 -4.88 8.74 -9.40
CA LEU A 248 -5.60 10.01 -9.43
C LEU A 248 -5.69 10.60 -10.84
N ARG A 249 -4.62 10.52 -11.64
CA ARG A 249 -4.65 10.96 -13.05
C ARG A 249 -5.68 10.17 -13.86
N GLU A 250 -5.76 8.86 -13.67
CA GLU A 250 -6.71 8.00 -14.38
C GLU A 250 -8.16 8.27 -13.97
N LEU A 251 -8.42 8.52 -12.68
CA LEU A 251 -9.76 8.90 -12.22
C LEU A 251 -10.27 10.19 -12.87
N GLY A 252 -9.36 11.12 -13.20
CA GLY A 252 -9.68 12.37 -13.90
C GLY A 252 -9.63 12.29 -15.43
N ALA A 253 -9.21 11.15 -16.01
CA ALA A 253 -8.96 11.00 -17.43
C ALA A 253 -10.03 10.15 -18.14
N PRO A 254 -10.24 10.33 -19.46
CA PRO A 254 -11.12 9.48 -20.25
C PRO A 254 -10.51 8.10 -20.58
N LEU A 255 -9.19 7.95 -20.44
CA LEU A 255 -8.45 6.72 -20.68
C LEU A 255 -8.09 6.04 -19.35
N GLN A 256 -8.28 4.72 -19.29
CA GLN A 256 -7.85 3.88 -18.17
C GLN A 256 -6.97 2.75 -18.70
N ILE A 257 -5.88 2.44 -18.00
CA ILE A 257 -4.92 1.40 -18.37
C ILE A 257 -4.75 0.47 -17.17
N GLY A 258 -4.88 -0.85 -17.37
CA GLY A 258 -4.49 -1.85 -16.35
C GLY A 258 -5.14 -1.64 -14.96
N ASN A 259 -6.42 -1.26 -14.90
CA ASN A 259 -7.20 -1.15 -13.65
C ASN A 259 -8.19 -2.30 -13.49
#